data_AF-H2YIC4-F1
#
_entry.id   AF-H2YIC4-F1
#
_cell.length_a   1.000
_cell.length_b   1.000
_cell.length_c   1.000
_cell.angle_alpha   90.00
_cell.angle_beta   90.00
_cell.angle_gamma   90.00
#
_symmetry.space_group_name_H-M   'P 1'
#
loop_
_entity.id
_entity.type
_entity.pdbx_description
1 polymer ?
#
loop_
_entity_poly.entity_id
_entity_poly.type
_entity_poly.pdbx_seq_one_letter_code
_entity_poly.pdbx_strand_id
1 'polypeptide(L)'
;MDMQRMDLDKALLYFIHILDPLVNEKYSLVYFHTMSQSSNHPSLDFIRHVYATLDRRYRANLKYLYIVHPTFWSKVFVWLFTTFSASEV
;
A
#
# COMPACT_ATOMS: atom_id res chain seq x y z
N MET A 1 7.15 29.27 0.25
CA MET A 1 5.96 28.54 0.71
C MET A 1 6.15 27.09 0.29
N ASP A 2 7.05 26.38 0.99
CA ASP A 2 7.42 25.00 0.65
C ASP A 2 6.31 24.06 1.10
N MET A 3 5.43 23.73 0.16
CA MET A 3 4.39 22.73 0.30
C MET A 3 5.06 21.42 0.74
N GLN A 4 4.75 20.95 1.95
CA GLN A 4 5.30 19.74 2.58
C GLN A 4 5.55 18.62 1.55
N ARG A 5 6.81 18.44 1.13
CA ARG A 5 7.21 17.21 0.46
C ARG A 5 7.09 16.09 1.49
N MET A 6 5.99 15.34 1.44
CA MET A 6 5.88 14.11 2.20
C MET A 6 7.02 13.19 1.74
N ASP A 7 7.92 12.91 2.66
CA ASP A 7 9.06 12.03 2.45
C ASP A 7 8.54 10.59 2.41
N LEU A 8 8.34 10.09 1.19
CA LEU A 8 7.75 8.78 0.93
C LEU A 8 8.59 7.64 1.54
N ASP A 9 9.91 7.83 1.64
CA ASP A 9 10.81 6.85 2.27
C ASP A 9 10.58 6.79 3.78
N LYS A 10 10.41 7.94 4.44
CA LYS A 10 10.02 7.96 5.87
C LYS A 10 8.64 7.34 6.10
N ALA A 11 7.69 7.55 5.19
CA ALA A 11 6.38 6.93 5.27
C ALA A 11 6.47 5.40 5.12
N LEU A 12 7.33 4.89 4.22
CA LEU A 12 7.59 3.46 4.07
C LEU A 12 8.24 2.87 5.33
N LEU A 13 9.26 3.53 5.88
CA LEU A 13 9.90 3.08 7.12
C LEU A 13 8.92 3.04 8.29
N TYR A 14 8.07 4.06 8.42
CA TYR A 14 7.01 4.08 9.44
C TYR A 14 6.01 2.93 9.23
N PHE A 15 5.60 2.68 7.99
CA PHE A 15 4.72 1.58 7.65
C PHE A 15 5.31 0.22 8.03
N ILE A 16 6.59 0.00 7.71
CA ILE A 16 7.34 -1.20 8.11
C ILE A 16 7.38 -1.31 9.63
N HIS A 17 7.74 -0.24 10.34
CA HIS A 17 7.82 -0.25 11.79
C HIS A 17 6.52 -0.68 12.48
N ILE A 18 5.36 -0.26 11.95
CA ILE A 18 4.05 -0.64 12.48
C ILE A 18 3.67 -2.09 12.13
N LEU A 19 4.01 -2.54 10.91
CA LEU A 19 3.61 -3.86 10.43
C LEU A 19 4.55 -5.00 10.85
N ASP A 20 5.83 -4.74 11.06
CA ASP A 20 6.85 -5.76 11.37
C ASP A 20 6.48 -6.69 12.55
N PRO A 21 5.85 -6.22 13.65
CA PRO A 21 5.36 -7.15 14.69
C PRO A 21 4.12 -7.94 14.26
N LEU A 22 3.28 -7.40 13.36
CA LEU A 22 2.01 -8.00 12.93
C LEU A 22 2.20 -9.04 11.82
N VAL A 23 3.24 -8.92 11.00
CA VAL A 23 3.41 -9.73 9.79
C VAL A 23 3.76 -11.20 10.06
N ASN A 24 4.02 -11.57 11.31
CA ASN A 24 4.27 -12.97 11.70
C ASN A 24 2.96 -13.77 11.87
N GLU A 25 1.81 -13.10 11.98
CA GLU A 25 0.49 -13.72 12.11
C GLU A 25 -0.46 -13.24 11.02
N LYS A 26 -1.60 -13.93 10.85
CA LYS A 26 -2.59 -13.54 9.84
C LYS A 26 -3.28 -12.23 10.22
N TYR A 27 -3.18 -11.21 9.36
CA TYR A 27 -3.73 -9.89 9.63
C TYR A 27 -4.58 -9.37 8.47
N SER A 28 -5.40 -8.35 8.75
CA SER A 28 -6.18 -7.61 7.76
C SER A 28 -5.79 -6.14 7.83
N LEU A 29 -5.60 -5.51 6.67
CA LEU A 29 -5.24 -4.09 6.58
C LEU A 29 -6.43 -3.28 6.09
N VAL A 30 -6.72 -2.16 6.76
CA VAL A 30 -7.75 -1.21 6.34
C VAL A 30 -7.09 0.10 5.96
N TYR A 31 -7.13 0.42 4.67
CA TYR A 31 -6.60 1.65 4.10
C TYR A 31 -7.71 2.69 3.96
N PHE A 32 -7.64 3.76 4.74
CA PHE A 32 -8.56 4.89 4.64
C PHE A 32 -8.00 5.92 3.67
N HIS A 33 -8.70 6.12 2.56
CA HIS A 33 -8.30 7.07 1.55
C HIS A 33 -9.23 8.29 1.61
N THR A 34 -8.80 9.35 2.32
CA THR A 34 -9.60 10.58 2.45
C THR A 34 -8.87 11.76 1.82
N MET A 35 -9.59 12.61 1.08
CA MET A 35 -9.12 13.88 0.52
C MET A 35 -7.79 13.82 -0.27
N SER A 36 -7.53 12.75 -1.04
CA SER A 36 -6.33 12.70 -1.89
C SER A 36 -6.53 13.53 -3.17
N GLN A 37 -5.76 14.61 -3.30
CA GLN A 37 -5.56 15.34 -4.54
C GLN A 37 -4.49 14.63 -5.39
N SER A 38 -4.42 14.89 -6.69
CA SER A 38 -3.44 14.24 -7.60
C SER A 38 -1.98 14.41 -7.18
N SER A 39 -1.68 15.42 -6.36
CA SER A 39 -0.37 15.70 -5.76
C SER A 39 0.03 14.71 -4.65
N ASN A 40 -0.91 13.96 -4.09
CA ASN A 40 -0.68 13.07 -2.95
C ASN A 40 -0.73 11.58 -3.32
N HIS A 41 -0.86 11.27 -4.61
CA HIS A 41 -0.83 9.88 -5.06
C HIS A 41 0.62 9.39 -5.14
N PRO A 42 0.96 8.26 -4.50
CA PRO A 42 2.26 7.63 -4.71
C PRO A 42 2.41 7.27 -6.20
N SER A 43 3.60 7.54 -6.76
CA SER A 43 3.91 7.11 -8.12
C SER A 43 3.91 5.58 -8.22
N LEU A 44 3.64 5.06 -9.41
CA LEU A 44 3.72 3.60 -9.65
C LEU A 44 5.11 3.04 -9.32
N ASP A 45 6.17 3.81 -9.54
CA ASP A 45 7.53 3.43 -9.20
C ASP A 45 7.75 3.33 -7.69
N PHE A 46 7.16 4.25 -6.90
CA PHE A 46 7.18 4.13 -5.45
C PHE A 46 6.45 2.87 -5.00
N ILE A 47 5.27 2.58 -5.57
CA ILE A 47 4.53 1.38 -5.20
C ILE A 47 5.34 0.11 -5.52
N ARG A 48 5.96 0.04 -6.71
CA ARG A 48 6.88 -1.06 -7.06
C ARG A 48 8.05 -1.16 -6.09
N HIS A 49 8.63 -0.03 -5.70
CA HIS A 49 9.72 0.02 -4.73
C HIS A 49 9.28 -0.52 -3.36
N VAL A 50 8.12 -0.10 -2.85
CA VAL A 50 7.52 -0.67 -1.62
C VAL A 50 7.37 -2.18 -1.75
N TYR A 51 6.79 -2.65 -2.85
CA TYR A 51 6.61 -4.08 -3.09
C TYR A 51 7.95 -4.84 -3.12
N ALA A 52 9.00 -4.29 -3.72
CA ALA A 52 10.33 -4.90 -3.76
C ALA A 52 11.03 -4.91 -2.39
N THR A 53 10.79 -3.88 -1.57
CA THR A 53 11.40 -3.72 -0.24
C THR A 53 10.73 -4.58 0.82
N LEU A 54 9.44 -4.87 0.70
CA LEU A 54 8.70 -5.69 1.67
C LEU A 54 8.99 -7.18 1.50
N ASP A 55 9.39 -7.83 2.60
CA ASP A 55 9.56 -9.28 2.70
C ASP A 55 8.28 -10.04 2.31
N ARG A 56 8.44 -11.30 1.86
CA ARG A 56 7.31 -12.19 1.51
C ARG A 56 6.27 -12.32 2.64
N ARG A 57 6.67 -12.22 3.90
CA ARG A 57 5.80 -12.33 5.09
C ARG A 57 4.68 -11.28 5.10
N TYR A 58 4.96 -10.07 4.61
CA TYR A 58 4.00 -8.96 4.51
C TYR A 58 2.87 -9.26 3.51
N ARG A 59 3.07 -10.17 2.56
CA ARG A 59 2.03 -10.57 1.61
C ARG A 59 1.39 -11.89 1.98
N ALA A 60 2.20 -12.86 2.43
CA ALA A 60 1.73 -14.21 2.73
C ALA A 60 0.71 -14.27 3.88
N ASN A 61 0.82 -13.35 4.84
CA ASN A 61 -0.05 -13.32 6.02
C ASN A 61 -1.18 -12.27 5.94
N LEU A 62 -1.21 -11.46 4.88
CA LEU A 62 -2.28 -10.49 4.63
C LEU A 62 -3.52 -11.23 4.10
N LYS A 63 -4.57 -11.33 4.93
CA LYS A 63 -5.83 -11.98 4.54
C LYS A 63 -6.72 -11.09 3.67
N TYR A 64 -6.91 -9.85 4.11
CA TYR A 64 -7.82 -8.90 3.47
C TYR A 64 -7.20 -7.51 3.49
N LEU A 65 -7.28 -6.82 2.35
CA LEU A 65 -6.97 -5.42 2.20
C LEU A 65 -8.27 -4.66 1.92
N TYR A 66 -8.80 -3.95 2.91
CA TYR A 66 -10.00 -3.13 2.77
C TYR A 66 -9.59 -1.71 2.41
N ILE A 67 -10.22 -1.13 1.40
CA ILE A 67 -10.00 0.26 1.02
C ILE A 67 -11.30 1.02 1.27
N VAL A 68 -11.25 1.97 2.19
CA VAL A 68 -12.38 2.79 2.59
C VAL A 68 -12.27 4.13 1.87
N HIS A 69 -13.37 4.56 1.24
CA HIS A 69 -13.46 5.72 0.33
C HIS A 69 -12.52 5.60 -0.91
N PRO A 70 -12.65 4.53 -1.71
CA PRO A 70 -11.81 4.36 -2.89
C PRO A 70 -12.07 5.46 -3.92
N THR A 71 -10.99 6.12 -4.36
CA THR A 71 -11.01 6.92 -5.60
C THR A 71 -11.12 6.00 -6.82
N PHE A 72 -11.56 6.53 -7.96
CA PHE A 72 -11.62 5.77 -9.23
C PHE A 72 -10.27 5.11 -9.55
N TRP A 73 -9.17 5.83 -9.31
CA TRP A 73 -7.80 5.32 -9.44
C TRP A 73 -7.51 4.12 -8.53
N SER A 74 -7.87 4.18 -7.25
CA SER A 74 -7.66 3.05 -6.33
C SER A 74 -8.45 1.80 -6.76
N LYS A 75 -9.66 1.95 -7.33
CA LYS A 75 -10.43 0.81 -7.86
C LYS A 75 -9.73 0.15 -9.04
N VAL A 76 -9.20 0.94 -9.98
CA VAL A 76 -8.44 0.44 -11.13
C VAL A 76 -7.15 -0.24 -10.66
N PHE A 77 -6.46 0.35 -9.69
CA PHE A 77 -5.23 -0.22 -9.13
C PHE A 77 -5.48 -1.57 -8.44
N VAL A 78 -6.52 -1.67 -7.62
CA VAL A 78 -6.90 -2.93 -6.95
C VAL A 78 -7.32 -3.99 -7.96
N TRP A 79 -8.09 -3.61 -8.98
CA TRP A 79 -8.48 -4.54 -10.04
C TRP A 79 -7.25 -5.08 -10.76
N LEU A 80 -6.31 -4.21 -11.13
CA LEU A 80 -5.06 -4.60 -11.78
C LEU A 80 -4.20 -5.49 -10.87
N PHE A 81 -4.05 -5.13 -9.59
CA PHE A 81 -3.30 -5.95 -8.63
C PHE A 81 -3.93 -7.31 -8.39
N THR A 82 -5.26 -7.36 -8.26
CA THR A 82 -5.99 -8.62 -7.99
C THR A 82 -5.95 -9.52 -9.22
N THR A 83 -6.24 -8.98 -10.41
CA THR A 83 -6.27 -9.76 -11.66
C THR A 83 -4.88 -10.26 -12.06
N PHE A 84 -3.82 -9.46 -11.88
CA PHE A 84 -2.46 -9.87 -12.25
C PHE A 84 -1.68 -10.57 -11.12
N SER A 85 -2.06 -10.43 -9.85
CA SER A 85 -1.46 -11.24 -8.77
C SER A 85 -2.19 -12.57 -8.56
N ALA A 86 -3.46 -12.69 -9.01
CA ALA A 86 -4.18 -13.97 -9.00
C ALA A 86 -3.67 -14.97 -10.06
N SER A 87 -2.79 -14.56 -10.97
CA SER A 87 -2.13 -15.48 -11.91
C SER A 87 -0.93 -16.23 -11.32
N GLU A 88 -0.62 -16.04 -10.03
CA GLU A 88 0.43 -16.77 -9.31
C GLU A 88 -0.13 -17.66 -8.17
N VAL A 89 -1.34 -18.19 -8.37
CA VAL A 89 -1.88 -19.35 -7.62
C VAL A 89 -2.05 -20.55 -8.54
#